data_AF-A0A7Y7I1P5-F1
#
_entry.id   AF-A0A7Y7I1P5-F1
#
_cell.length_a   1.000
_cell.length_b   1.000
_cell.length_c   1.000
_cell.angle_alpha   90.00
_cell.angle_beta   90.00
_cell.angle_gamma   90.00
#
_symmetry.space_group_name_H-M   'P 1'
#
loop_
_entity.id
_entity.type
_entity.pdbx_description
1 polymer ?
#
loop_
_entity_poly.entity_id
_entity_poly.type
_entity_poly.pdbx_seq_one_letter_code
_entity_poly.pdbx_strand_id
1 'polypeptide(L)'
;MRLASFQITNFRSINDSGPIDSTQITAILGRNDSGKSNLLRALHSLNPAEGVAELSPIKDFPRHRRLEECTGETPVVFTRWSLDESEQAELAAILPRAAGVRHVTASRGYAAARSAGFEGLGALSLDVSDTKAKVRKIVPAVKAAAEKVTDEAAKAALEQEADVFDAAMIMSPDYIKWSAGAIKAAQALRKALAVAGAELSDKQDQMLAELEETALSIANDAPALERAQEWVIGKLPRFVYVDEYPALPGRQNIAEYLGREGWGQLTPEQQSFGRLCKVAGLDLRQLQALLEKNDQATRNQLVNRAGSVVTAEIRRLWKDRALKVRFNLDGQYLDTLVSDPNAAYEVEVNLEERSRGFQWFFSFYVAFFADTQGGQAEDAVLLLDEPGLHLHPHSQADLLAHLEKDFAGNQVIYTTHSPFMVPTHRLDAVRTASLSETAGTTVSNAAEGDERTLFPLKAALALSRMASEPVKQEAAKPVAAIQEPVKPAPVKAVKSAKSAETPKPEPVKPELAKPVVVESAKPVEAVPVAVAAPAPAMPEAAKAAAPAKTDAAKPEAVEPVVTAAMPESGKPLIAESTKPVEPVAAAPVAVAAMPAETPVTQSVEEPVAAIGQQAEQPAEVA
;
A
#
# COMPACT_ATOMS: atom_id res chain seq x y z
N MET A 1 -4.92 -2.26 -15.04
CA MET A 1 -5.15 -0.81 -15.19
C MET A 1 -3.91 -0.07 -14.77
N ARG A 2 -3.59 1.08 -15.38
CA ARG A 2 -2.45 1.94 -14.97
C ARG A 2 -2.92 3.35 -14.62
N LEU A 3 -2.41 3.92 -13.54
CA LEU A 3 -2.71 5.29 -13.11
C LEU A 3 -2.09 6.27 -14.10
N ALA A 4 -2.95 7.01 -14.81
CA ALA A 4 -2.55 8.02 -15.79
C ALA A 4 -2.46 9.42 -15.15
N SER A 5 -3.41 9.77 -14.27
CA SER A 5 -3.32 10.99 -13.46
C SER A 5 -4.16 10.92 -12.18
N PHE A 6 -3.87 11.78 -11.21
CA PHE A 6 -4.63 11.89 -9.96
C PHE A 6 -4.76 13.35 -9.50
N GLN A 7 -5.83 13.67 -8.77
CA GLN A 7 -6.09 14.99 -8.22
C GLN A 7 -6.54 14.83 -6.77
N ILE A 8 -5.93 15.60 -5.87
CA ILE A 8 -6.27 15.62 -4.46
C ILE A 8 -6.97 16.94 -4.14
N THR A 9 -8.09 16.87 -3.44
CA THR A 9 -8.84 18.04 -2.98
C THR A 9 -9.15 17.92 -1.49
N ASN A 10 -9.45 19.03 -0.82
CA ASN A 10 -9.99 19.06 0.54
C ASN A 10 -9.23 18.20 1.58
N PHE A 11 -7.90 18.19 1.54
CA PHE A 11 -7.05 17.33 2.38
C PHE A 11 -5.87 18.09 3.01
N ARG A 12 -5.99 18.40 4.30
CA ARG A 12 -4.95 18.98 5.19
C ARG A 12 -4.40 20.33 4.73
N SER A 13 -3.37 20.32 3.89
CA SER A 13 -2.77 21.52 3.27
C SER A 13 -3.26 21.76 1.85
N ILE A 14 -3.94 20.79 1.24
CA ILE A 14 -4.39 20.78 -0.15
C ILE A 14 -5.86 21.21 -0.19
N ASN A 15 -6.15 22.33 -0.84
CA ASN A 15 -7.53 22.67 -1.23
C ASN A 15 -7.87 22.02 -2.56
N ASP A 16 -7.01 22.22 -3.55
CA ASP A 16 -6.97 21.51 -4.83
C ASP A 16 -5.51 21.44 -5.31
N SER A 17 -5.01 20.23 -5.59
CA SER A 17 -3.66 20.04 -6.12
C SER A 17 -3.52 20.43 -7.59
N GLY A 18 -4.63 20.48 -8.33
CA GLY A 18 -4.66 20.31 -9.79
C GLY A 18 -4.46 18.84 -10.20
N PRO A 19 -4.71 18.49 -11.48
CA PRO A 19 -4.49 17.14 -12.00
C PRO A 19 -3.00 16.85 -12.17
N ILE A 20 -2.51 15.83 -11.47
CA ILE A 20 -1.11 15.39 -11.45
C ILE A 20 -0.93 14.19 -12.38
N ASP A 21 -0.18 14.35 -13.46
CA ASP A 21 0.07 13.26 -14.42
C ASP A 21 1.08 12.25 -13.85
N SER A 22 0.76 10.96 -13.89
CA SER A 22 1.61 9.88 -13.37
C SER A 22 2.26 9.08 -14.51
N THR A 23 3.52 8.68 -14.32
CA THR A 23 4.19 7.71 -15.21
C THR A 23 4.41 6.38 -14.48
N GLN A 24 5.30 5.51 -14.98
CA GLN A 24 5.86 4.39 -14.20
C GLN A 24 6.58 4.90 -12.94
N ILE A 25 7.30 6.01 -13.05
CA ILE A 25 8.09 6.64 -11.98
C ILE A 25 7.66 8.12 -11.94
N THR A 26 7.25 8.62 -10.78
CA THR A 26 6.78 10.01 -10.64
C THR A 26 7.43 10.66 -9.42
N ALA A 27 8.28 11.65 -9.65
CA ALA A 27 9.09 12.32 -8.64
C ALA A 27 8.49 13.67 -8.25
N ILE A 28 7.83 13.74 -7.10
CA ILE A 28 7.23 14.97 -6.56
C ILE A 28 8.29 15.77 -5.80
N LEU A 29 8.89 16.73 -6.47
CA LEU A 29 9.88 17.64 -5.91
C LEU A 29 9.20 18.82 -5.22
N GLY A 30 9.85 19.35 -4.19
CA GLY A 30 9.44 20.62 -3.60
C GLY A 30 9.96 20.81 -2.19
N ARG A 31 9.72 22.01 -1.67
CA ARG A 31 10.18 22.47 -0.36
C ARG A 31 9.68 21.56 0.78
N ASN A 32 10.36 21.60 1.92
CA ASN A 32 9.80 21.08 3.16
C ASN A 32 8.47 21.79 3.45
N ASP A 33 7.54 21.06 4.07
CA ASP A 33 6.18 21.51 4.40
C ASP A 33 5.29 21.91 3.21
N SER A 34 5.72 21.73 1.95
CA SER A 34 4.88 22.10 0.79
C SER A 34 3.64 21.21 0.58
N GLY A 35 3.47 20.16 1.40
CA GLY A 35 2.34 19.24 1.37
C GLY A 35 2.58 17.94 0.60
N LYS A 36 3.81 17.67 0.14
CA LYS A 36 4.17 16.47 -0.65
C LYS A 36 3.66 15.18 -0.01
N SER A 37 3.92 15.00 1.27
CA SER A 37 3.46 13.88 2.10
C SER A 37 1.94 13.75 2.21
N ASN A 38 1.22 14.87 2.15
CA ASN A 38 -0.24 14.87 2.19
C ASN A 38 -0.84 14.37 0.85
N LEU A 39 -0.17 14.60 -0.29
CA LEU A 39 -0.59 14.05 -1.58
C LEU A 39 -0.55 12.51 -1.57
N LEU A 40 0.56 11.94 -1.08
CA LEU A 40 0.71 10.49 -0.97
C LEU A 40 -0.30 9.89 0.03
N ARG A 41 -0.44 10.46 1.23
CA ARG A 41 -1.39 9.95 2.24
C ARG A 41 -2.85 10.08 1.79
N ALA A 42 -3.20 11.10 1.02
CA ALA A 42 -4.52 11.20 0.40
C ALA A 42 -4.72 10.10 -0.65
N LEU A 43 -3.80 9.96 -1.62
CA LEU A 43 -3.88 8.96 -2.68
C LEU A 43 -3.94 7.53 -2.13
N HIS A 44 -3.16 7.22 -1.09
CA HIS A 44 -3.20 5.94 -0.36
C HIS A 44 -4.61 5.55 0.08
N SER A 45 -5.39 6.52 0.58
CA SER A 45 -6.71 6.28 1.16
C SER A 45 -7.77 5.79 0.17
N LEU A 46 -7.49 5.78 -1.14
CA LEU A 46 -8.40 5.27 -2.18
C LEU A 46 -8.50 3.74 -2.21
N ASN A 47 -7.39 3.03 -2.03
CA ASN A 47 -7.36 1.56 -2.04
C ASN A 47 -6.13 1.00 -1.30
N PRO A 48 -6.00 1.25 0.02
CA PRO A 48 -4.87 0.77 0.81
C PRO A 48 -4.93 -0.76 0.99
N ALA A 49 -3.83 -1.36 1.43
CA ALA A 49 -3.76 -2.81 1.65
C ALA A 49 -4.70 -3.29 2.78
N GLU A 50 -4.71 -2.55 3.89
CA GLU A 50 -5.49 -2.80 5.10
C GLU A 50 -7.01 -2.58 4.97
N GLY A 51 -7.46 -1.99 3.85
CA GLY A 51 -8.88 -1.72 3.58
C GLY A 51 -9.29 -0.25 3.79
N VAL A 52 -10.38 0.15 3.13
CA VAL A 52 -10.80 1.55 3.08
C VAL A 52 -11.53 1.95 4.36
N ALA A 53 -11.02 2.98 5.03
CA ALA A 53 -11.65 3.61 6.20
C ALA A 53 -12.21 5.01 5.89
N GLU A 54 -13.09 5.50 6.76
CA GLU A 54 -13.52 6.90 6.77
C GLU A 54 -12.36 7.82 7.17
N LEU A 55 -12.27 8.98 6.51
CA LEU A 55 -11.29 10.01 6.86
C LEU A 55 -11.82 10.88 7.99
N SER A 56 -10.95 11.40 8.85
CA SER A 56 -11.37 12.14 10.04
C SER A 56 -11.43 13.64 9.75
N PRO A 57 -12.60 14.32 9.74
CA PRO A 57 -12.67 15.75 9.42
C PRO A 57 -11.77 16.60 10.32
N ILE A 58 -11.62 16.22 11.59
CA ILE A 58 -10.77 16.93 12.58
C ILE A 58 -9.27 16.83 12.26
N LYS A 59 -8.81 15.73 11.64
CA LYS A 59 -7.40 15.50 11.32
C LYS A 59 -7.04 15.87 9.88
N ASP A 60 -7.96 15.58 8.96
CA ASP A 60 -7.68 15.48 7.53
C ASP A 60 -8.35 16.60 6.70
N PHE A 61 -9.37 17.30 7.21
CA PHE A 61 -9.96 18.44 6.49
C PHE A 61 -9.07 19.70 6.58
N PRO A 62 -9.07 20.61 5.58
CA PRO A 62 -8.23 21.80 5.60
C PRO A 62 -8.59 22.73 6.76
N ARG A 63 -7.63 22.94 7.68
CA ARG A 63 -7.85 23.57 9.01
C ARG A 63 -8.33 25.03 8.98
N HIS A 64 -8.39 25.67 7.82
CA HIS A 64 -8.91 27.03 7.62
C HIS A 64 -10.37 27.06 7.16
N ARG A 65 -10.96 25.91 6.82
CA ARG A 65 -12.37 25.73 6.46
C ARG A 65 -13.18 25.27 7.68
N ARG A 66 -14.50 25.45 7.64
CA ARG A 66 -15.39 25.07 8.75
C ARG A 66 -15.74 23.59 8.67
N LEU A 67 -15.76 22.88 9.80
CA LEU A 67 -16.01 21.43 9.82
C LEU A 67 -17.43 21.08 9.34
N GLU A 68 -18.38 22.00 9.47
CA GLU A 68 -19.75 21.90 8.96
C GLU A 68 -19.82 21.89 7.42
N GLU A 69 -18.75 22.26 6.72
CA GLU A 69 -18.63 22.12 5.26
C GLU A 69 -18.22 20.69 4.84
N CYS A 70 -17.75 19.85 5.77
CA CYS A 70 -17.19 18.54 5.49
C CYS A 70 -18.25 17.43 5.63
N THR A 71 -18.88 17.07 4.52
CA THR A 71 -19.80 15.93 4.40
C THR A 71 -19.08 14.65 3.97
N GLY A 72 -19.70 13.47 4.13
CA GLY A 72 -19.15 12.20 3.64
C GLY A 72 -18.83 12.19 2.13
N GLU A 73 -19.63 12.90 1.34
CA GLU A 73 -19.47 13.08 -0.12
C GLU A 73 -18.45 14.17 -0.51
N THR A 74 -17.84 14.86 0.46
CA THR A 74 -16.83 15.89 0.16
C THR A 74 -15.64 15.22 -0.54
N PRO A 75 -15.31 15.59 -1.79
CA PRO A 75 -14.32 14.85 -2.57
C PRO A 75 -12.93 15.00 -1.95
N VAL A 76 -12.15 13.92 -1.98
CA VAL A 76 -10.77 13.90 -1.46
C VAL A 76 -9.80 13.44 -2.54
N VAL A 77 -10.09 12.30 -3.17
CA VAL A 77 -9.24 11.70 -4.20
C VAL A 77 -10.05 11.53 -5.47
N PHE A 78 -9.50 11.97 -6.59
CA PHE A 78 -9.91 11.61 -7.94
C PHE A 78 -8.72 11.00 -8.67
N THR A 79 -8.93 9.91 -9.40
CA THR A 79 -7.90 9.21 -10.19
C THR A 79 -8.45 8.84 -11.56
N ARG A 80 -7.57 8.90 -12.56
CA ARG A 80 -7.82 8.54 -13.95
C ARG A 80 -6.87 7.42 -14.33
N TRP A 81 -7.41 6.33 -14.84
CA TRP A 81 -6.68 5.10 -15.16
C TRP A 81 -6.79 4.82 -16.65
N SER A 82 -5.68 4.46 -17.29
CA SER A 82 -5.70 3.87 -18.63
C SER A 82 -5.93 2.36 -18.55
N LEU A 83 -6.74 1.87 -19.48
CA LEU A 83 -7.01 0.44 -19.69
C LEU A 83 -6.08 -0.12 -20.78
N ASP A 84 -5.67 -1.37 -20.65
CA ASP A 84 -5.09 -2.12 -21.77
C ASP A 84 -6.18 -2.71 -22.69
N GLU A 85 -5.80 -3.45 -23.74
CA GLU A 85 -6.72 -4.01 -24.73
C GLU A 85 -7.59 -5.16 -24.16
N SER A 86 -7.08 -5.93 -23.20
CA SER A 86 -7.84 -6.98 -22.51
C SER A 86 -8.84 -6.36 -21.54
N GLU A 87 -8.45 -5.31 -20.83
CA GLU A 87 -9.31 -4.56 -19.92
C GLU A 87 -10.43 -3.81 -20.66
N GLN A 88 -10.16 -3.27 -21.85
CA GLN A 88 -11.19 -2.72 -22.74
C GLN A 88 -12.18 -3.80 -23.22
N ALA A 89 -11.70 -5.01 -23.53
CA ALA A 89 -12.56 -6.12 -23.94
C ALA A 89 -13.45 -6.64 -22.78
N GLU A 90 -12.89 -6.78 -21.57
CA GLU A 90 -13.66 -7.11 -20.36
C GLU A 90 -14.76 -6.06 -20.09
N LEU A 91 -14.40 -4.77 -20.09
CA LEU A 91 -15.35 -3.69 -19.84
C LEU A 91 -16.46 -3.63 -20.91
N ALA A 92 -16.12 -3.82 -22.19
CA ALA A 92 -17.09 -3.87 -23.28
C ALA A 92 -18.04 -5.07 -23.18
N ALA A 93 -17.58 -6.21 -22.67
CA ALA A 93 -18.43 -7.38 -22.42
C ALA A 93 -19.41 -7.18 -21.25
N ILE A 94 -19.06 -6.35 -20.26
CA ILE A 94 -19.96 -5.99 -19.16
C ILE A 94 -20.96 -4.91 -19.60
N LEU A 95 -20.48 -3.87 -20.28
CA LEU A 95 -21.22 -2.67 -20.71
C LEU A 95 -20.91 -2.34 -22.18
N PRO A 96 -21.70 -2.81 -23.16
CA PRO A 96 -21.39 -2.69 -24.59
C PRO A 96 -21.11 -1.27 -25.09
N ARG A 97 -21.79 -0.25 -24.54
CA ARG A 97 -21.55 1.16 -24.89
C ARG A 97 -20.24 1.75 -24.34
N ALA A 98 -19.46 0.96 -23.59
CA ALA A 98 -18.12 1.30 -23.14
C ALA A 98 -17.00 0.83 -24.10
N ALA A 99 -17.31 0.22 -25.25
CA ALA A 99 -16.30 -0.27 -26.20
C ALA A 99 -15.32 0.79 -26.77
N GLY A 100 -15.59 2.09 -26.57
CA GLY A 100 -14.66 3.20 -26.89
C GLY A 100 -13.91 3.78 -25.69
N VAL A 101 -14.15 3.29 -24.47
CA VAL A 101 -13.65 3.86 -23.22
C VAL A 101 -12.21 3.39 -22.97
N ARG A 102 -11.25 4.29 -23.22
CA ARG A 102 -9.82 4.06 -22.95
C ARG A 102 -9.38 4.44 -21.54
N HIS A 103 -10.17 5.27 -20.86
CA HIS A 103 -9.88 5.74 -19.50
C HIS A 103 -11.10 5.58 -18.59
N VAL A 104 -10.86 5.06 -17.40
CA VAL A 104 -11.85 5.00 -16.32
C VAL A 104 -11.41 5.89 -15.18
N THR A 105 -12.37 6.36 -14.40
CA THR A 105 -12.13 7.21 -13.24
C THR A 105 -12.52 6.48 -11.97
N ALA A 106 -11.77 6.70 -10.89
CA ALA A 106 -12.13 6.25 -9.55
C ALA A 106 -11.91 7.36 -8.53
N SER A 107 -12.83 7.51 -7.59
CA SER A 107 -12.83 8.59 -6.61
C SER A 107 -13.35 8.16 -5.24
N ARG A 108 -12.97 8.92 -4.21
CA ARG A 108 -13.57 8.80 -2.86
C ARG A 108 -13.78 10.16 -2.21
N GLY A 109 -14.77 10.21 -1.32
CA GLY A 109 -14.98 11.30 -0.38
C GLY A 109 -14.38 11.02 1.01
N TYR A 110 -14.92 11.68 2.03
CA TYR A 110 -14.60 11.42 3.43
C TYR A 110 -15.18 10.08 3.94
N ALA A 111 -16.35 9.69 3.46
CA ALA A 111 -16.91 8.37 3.71
C ALA A 111 -16.01 7.25 3.14
N ALA A 112 -16.17 6.02 3.64
CA ALA A 112 -15.46 4.84 3.12
C ALA A 112 -15.96 4.37 1.74
N ALA A 113 -17.02 4.99 1.22
CA ALA A 113 -17.56 4.74 -0.11
C ALA A 113 -16.59 5.19 -1.22
N ARG A 114 -16.63 4.49 -2.34
CA ARG A 114 -15.85 4.76 -3.55
C ARG A 114 -16.77 4.77 -4.75
N SER A 115 -16.51 5.66 -5.70
CA SER A 115 -17.26 5.81 -6.94
C SER A 115 -16.36 5.61 -8.14
N ALA A 116 -16.92 5.06 -9.22
CA ALA A 116 -16.23 4.85 -10.49
C ALA A 116 -17.00 5.50 -11.65
N GLY A 117 -16.28 5.83 -12.72
CA GLY A 117 -16.83 6.46 -13.93
C GLY A 117 -16.03 6.15 -15.18
N PHE A 118 -16.53 6.61 -16.32
CA PHE A 118 -16.07 6.19 -17.65
C PHE A 118 -15.90 7.40 -18.57
N GLU A 119 -14.68 7.62 -19.09
CA GLU A 119 -14.39 8.74 -19.97
C GLU A 119 -14.76 8.40 -21.43
N GLY A 120 -15.55 9.25 -22.07
CA GLY A 120 -16.02 9.01 -23.45
C GLY A 120 -17.05 7.89 -23.58
N LEU A 121 -17.75 7.53 -22.49
CA LEU A 121 -18.82 6.54 -22.50
C LEU A 121 -19.90 6.91 -23.54
N GLY A 122 -20.32 5.93 -24.35
CA GLY A 122 -21.36 6.13 -25.35
C GLY A 122 -22.66 6.66 -24.74
N ALA A 123 -23.26 7.65 -25.39
CA ALA A 123 -24.60 8.12 -25.04
C ALA A 123 -25.61 6.98 -25.26
N LEU A 124 -26.57 6.83 -24.35
CA LEU A 124 -27.66 5.89 -24.48
C LEU A 124 -28.69 6.42 -25.49
N SER A 125 -28.40 6.29 -26.80
CA SER A 125 -29.21 6.82 -27.88
C SER A 125 -30.21 5.79 -28.42
N LEU A 126 -31.50 6.10 -28.34
CA LEU A 126 -32.55 5.39 -29.10
C LEU A 126 -32.90 6.19 -30.37
N ASP A 127 -33.07 5.52 -31.51
CA ASP A 127 -33.69 6.15 -32.68
C ASP A 127 -35.21 6.24 -32.48
N VAL A 128 -35.65 7.41 -32.02
CA VAL A 128 -37.06 7.79 -31.84
C VAL A 128 -37.87 7.64 -33.13
N SER A 129 -37.24 7.83 -34.29
CA SER A 129 -37.89 7.84 -35.60
C SER A 129 -38.11 6.42 -36.15
N ASP A 130 -37.10 5.54 -36.06
CA ASP A 130 -37.23 4.13 -36.41
C ASP A 130 -38.18 3.40 -35.46
N THR A 131 -38.04 3.63 -34.14
CA THR A 131 -38.95 3.10 -33.11
C THR A 131 -40.41 3.41 -33.47
N LYS A 132 -40.70 4.68 -33.76
CA LYS A 132 -42.05 5.12 -34.16
C LYS A 132 -42.48 4.58 -35.53
N ALA A 133 -41.55 4.31 -36.44
CA ALA A 133 -41.83 3.70 -37.75
C ALA A 133 -42.12 2.19 -37.66
N LYS A 134 -41.51 1.48 -36.71
CA LYS A 134 -41.78 0.07 -36.40
C LYS A 134 -43.14 -0.10 -35.73
N VAL A 135 -43.42 0.66 -34.68
CA VAL A 135 -44.71 0.63 -33.97
C VAL A 135 -45.88 0.90 -34.92
N ARG A 136 -45.75 1.89 -35.81
CA ARG A 136 -46.72 2.20 -36.88
C ARG A 136 -46.96 1.09 -37.92
N LYS A 137 -46.09 0.07 -37.99
CA LYS A 137 -46.26 -1.13 -38.85
C LYS A 137 -46.80 -2.33 -38.07
N ILE A 138 -46.56 -2.37 -36.76
CA ILE A 138 -46.98 -3.46 -35.86
C ILE A 138 -48.43 -3.24 -35.42
N VAL A 139 -48.77 -2.09 -34.82
CA VAL A 139 -50.09 -1.86 -34.20
C VAL A 139 -51.26 -2.04 -35.20
N PRO A 140 -51.22 -1.49 -36.43
CA PRO A 140 -52.29 -1.74 -37.41
C PRO A 140 -52.35 -3.19 -37.89
N ALA A 141 -51.22 -3.91 -37.90
CA ALA A 141 -51.17 -5.30 -38.31
C ALA A 141 -51.74 -6.24 -37.26
N VAL A 142 -51.47 -5.97 -35.98
CA VAL A 142 -52.10 -6.67 -34.85
C VAL A 142 -53.61 -6.50 -34.89
N LYS A 143 -54.12 -5.27 -35.12
CA LYS A 143 -55.57 -5.03 -35.24
C LYS A 143 -56.18 -5.72 -36.46
N ALA A 144 -55.50 -5.71 -37.61
CA ALA A 144 -55.91 -6.46 -38.80
C ALA A 144 -55.75 -8.00 -38.68
N ALA A 145 -55.05 -8.49 -37.65
CA ALA A 145 -55.04 -9.90 -37.26
C ALA A 145 -56.19 -10.20 -36.29
N ALA A 146 -56.45 -9.32 -35.32
CA ALA A 146 -57.57 -9.41 -34.39
C ALA A 146 -58.95 -9.46 -35.09
N GLU A 147 -59.13 -8.73 -36.19
CA GLU A 147 -60.35 -8.80 -37.03
C GLU A 147 -60.65 -10.21 -37.59
N LYS A 148 -59.65 -11.10 -37.65
CA LYS A 148 -59.80 -12.49 -38.14
C LYS A 148 -60.05 -13.51 -37.04
N VAL A 149 -59.97 -13.10 -35.77
CA VAL A 149 -60.18 -13.96 -34.60
C VAL A 149 -61.67 -14.15 -34.37
N THR A 150 -62.11 -15.40 -34.28
CA THR A 150 -63.53 -15.77 -34.12
C THR A 150 -64.02 -15.79 -32.66
N ASP A 151 -63.11 -15.73 -31.69
CA ASP A 151 -63.43 -15.52 -30.28
C ASP A 151 -63.45 -14.00 -29.98
N GLU A 152 -64.66 -13.48 -29.75
CA GLU A 152 -64.93 -12.08 -29.42
C GLU A 152 -64.12 -11.58 -28.20
N ALA A 153 -63.87 -12.46 -27.21
CA ALA A 153 -63.13 -12.13 -26.00
C ALA A 153 -61.61 -12.09 -26.23
N ALA A 154 -61.09 -13.06 -26.99
CA ALA A 154 -59.68 -13.06 -27.40
C ALA A 154 -59.37 -11.87 -28.33
N LYS A 155 -60.29 -11.52 -29.23
CA LYS A 155 -60.22 -10.33 -30.09
C LYS A 155 -60.15 -9.05 -29.26
N ALA A 156 -61.08 -8.85 -28.34
CA ALA A 156 -61.11 -7.66 -27.49
C ALA A 156 -59.84 -7.50 -26.63
N ALA A 157 -59.31 -8.61 -26.10
CA ALA A 157 -58.04 -8.61 -25.37
C ALA A 157 -56.85 -8.25 -26.29
N LEU A 158 -56.79 -8.78 -27.52
CA LEU A 158 -55.71 -8.48 -28.46
C LEU A 158 -55.75 -7.02 -28.96
N GLU A 159 -56.93 -6.46 -29.19
CA GLU A 159 -57.08 -5.03 -29.50
C GLU A 159 -56.67 -4.13 -28.32
N GLN A 160 -57.02 -4.51 -27.09
CA GLN A 160 -56.62 -3.79 -25.88
C GLN A 160 -55.10 -3.81 -25.67
N GLU A 161 -54.44 -4.96 -25.79
CA GLU A 161 -52.98 -5.06 -25.65
C GLU A 161 -52.24 -4.34 -26.79
N ALA A 162 -52.84 -4.22 -27.99
CA ALA A 162 -52.30 -3.41 -29.08
C ALA A 162 -52.30 -1.90 -28.76
N ASP A 163 -53.34 -1.39 -28.11
CA ASP A 163 -53.41 0.02 -27.67
C ASP A 163 -52.53 0.28 -26.43
N VAL A 164 -52.40 -0.70 -25.52
CA VAL A 164 -51.41 -0.65 -24.42
C VAL A 164 -49.99 -0.62 -24.98
N PHE A 165 -49.70 -1.37 -26.05
CA PHE A 165 -48.42 -1.33 -26.75
C PHE A 165 -48.13 0.01 -27.42
N ASP A 166 -49.07 0.59 -28.17
CA ASP A 166 -48.87 1.92 -28.78
C ASP A 166 -48.64 2.99 -27.69
N ALA A 167 -49.40 2.94 -26.60
CA ALA A 167 -49.26 3.85 -25.45
C ALA A 167 -47.92 3.66 -24.70
N ALA A 168 -47.48 2.42 -24.46
CA ALA A 168 -46.20 2.13 -23.81
C ALA A 168 -44.99 2.53 -24.68
N MET A 169 -45.16 2.55 -26.00
CA MET A 169 -44.16 3.00 -26.95
C MET A 169 -44.12 4.53 -27.13
N ILE A 170 -44.99 5.29 -26.45
CA ILE A 170 -44.86 6.76 -26.33
C ILE A 170 -43.60 7.06 -25.51
N MET A 171 -42.62 7.68 -26.16
CA MET A 171 -41.30 7.91 -25.58
C MET A 171 -41.31 8.90 -24.42
N SER A 172 -40.90 8.42 -23.25
CA SER A 172 -40.57 9.22 -22.07
C SER A 172 -39.17 9.86 -22.22
N PRO A 173 -38.90 11.03 -21.61
CA PRO A 173 -37.54 11.54 -21.43
C PRO A 173 -36.63 10.60 -20.59
N ASP A 174 -37.25 9.69 -19.82
CA ASP A 174 -36.57 8.65 -19.06
C ASP A 174 -36.64 7.32 -19.83
N TYR A 175 -35.55 7.00 -20.53
CA TYR A 175 -35.44 5.79 -21.36
C TYR A 175 -35.49 4.48 -20.54
N ILE A 176 -35.09 4.51 -19.27
CA ILE A 176 -35.09 3.33 -18.38
C ILE A 176 -36.53 3.03 -17.91
N LYS A 177 -37.30 4.06 -17.58
CA LYS A 177 -38.75 3.90 -17.31
C LYS A 177 -39.51 3.49 -18.57
N TRP A 178 -39.14 4.02 -19.73
CA TRP A 178 -39.73 3.62 -21.02
C TRP A 178 -39.46 2.14 -21.31
N SER A 179 -38.21 1.67 -21.23
CA SER A 179 -37.86 0.29 -21.58
C SER A 179 -38.57 -0.74 -20.69
N ALA A 180 -38.66 -0.48 -19.38
CA ALA A 180 -39.39 -1.32 -18.43
C ALA A 180 -40.90 -1.41 -18.71
N GLY A 181 -41.48 -0.41 -19.40
CA GLY A 181 -42.85 -0.46 -19.93
C GLY A 181 -42.93 -1.19 -21.28
N ALA A 182 -42.03 -0.84 -22.20
CA ALA A 182 -41.95 -1.40 -23.55
C ALA A 182 -41.78 -2.93 -23.56
N ILE A 183 -40.91 -3.48 -22.70
CA ILE A 183 -40.72 -4.94 -22.55
C ILE A 183 -42.02 -5.61 -22.12
N LYS A 184 -42.69 -5.09 -21.09
CA LYS A 184 -43.94 -5.65 -20.57
C LYS A 184 -45.05 -5.64 -21.62
N ALA A 185 -45.18 -4.55 -22.37
CA ALA A 185 -46.18 -4.42 -23.42
C ALA A 185 -45.87 -5.34 -24.63
N ALA A 186 -44.60 -5.46 -25.04
CA ALA A 186 -44.20 -6.39 -26.10
C ALA A 186 -44.49 -7.87 -25.73
N GLN A 187 -44.21 -8.25 -24.48
CA GLN A 187 -44.46 -9.60 -23.97
C GLN A 187 -45.96 -9.88 -23.76
N ALA A 188 -46.74 -8.90 -23.29
CA ALA A 188 -48.19 -9.00 -23.21
C ALA A 188 -48.83 -9.15 -24.60
N LEU A 189 -48.39 -8.34 -25.58
CA LEU A 189 -48.80 -8.43 -26.98
C LEU A 189 -48.48 -9.80 -27.60
N ARG A 190 -47.25 -10.30 -27.44
CA ARG A 190 -46.86 -11.66 -27.92
C ARG A 190 -47.71 -12.75 -27.28
N LYS A 191 -48.02 -12.64 -26.00
CA LYS A 191 -48.91 -13.57 -25.29
C LYS A 191 -50.35 -13.49 -25.81
N ALA A 192 -50.87 -12.30 -26.09
CA ALA A 192 -52.21 -12.10 -26.64
C ALA A 192 -52.33 -12.68 -28.06
N LEU A 193 -51.33 -12.45 -28.93
CA LEU A 193 -51.25 -13.05 -30.27
C LEU A 193 -51.29 -14.59 -30.20
N ALA A 194 -50.47 -15.18 -29.32
CA ALA A 194 -50.43 -16.63 -29.11
C ALA A 194 -51.73 -17.23 -28.56
N VAL A 195 -52.43 -16.52 -27.65
CA VAL A 195 -53.73 -16.95 -27.12
C VAL A 195 -54.84 -16.83 -28.17
N ALA A 196 -54.80 -15.80 -29.02
CA ALA A 196 -55.77 -15.57 -30.08
C ALA A 196 -55.54 -16.42 -31.34
N GLY A 197 -54.42 -17.18 -31.42
CA GLY A 197 -54.03 -17.91 -32.63
C GLY A 197 -53.71 -16.99 -33.82
N ALA A 198 -53.26 -15.76 -33.53
CA ALA A 198 -53.08 -14.70 -34.52
C ALA A 198 -51.60 -14.53 -34.89
N GLU A 199 -51.25 -14.84 -36.14
CA GLU A 199 -49.90 -14.71 -36.68
C GLU A 199 -49.68 -13.34 -37.35
N LEU A 200 -48.49 -12.75 -37.14
CA LEU A 200 -47.99 -11.62 -37.91
C LEU A 200 -47.18 -12.14 -39.11
N SER A 201 -46.71 -11.24 -39.99
CA SER A 201 -45.72 -11.64 -41.01
C SER A 201 -44.30 -11.61 -40.41
N ASP A 202 -43.38 -12.43 -40.95
CA ASP A 202 -41.99 -12.53 -40.50
C ASP A 202 -41.31 -11.17 -40.25
N LYS A 203 -41.58 -10.19 -41.12
CA LYS A 203 -41.03 -8.83 -41.04
C LYS A 203 -41.59 -8.01 -39.90
N GLN A 204 -42.82 -8.27 -39.46
CA GLN A 204 -43.46 -7.61 -38.32
C GLN A 204 -43.02 -8.25 -37.01
N ASP A 205 -42.91 -9.59 -36.95
CA ASP A 205 -42.32 -10.29 -35.81
C ASP A 205 -40.84 -9.96 -35.61
N GLN A 206 -40.08 -9.78 -36.70
CA GLN A 206 -38.70 -9.29 -36.64
C GLN A 206 -38.64 -7.84 -36.13
N MET A 207 -39.49 -6.93 -36.60
CA MET A 207 -39.57 -5.56 -36.05
C MET A 207 -39.99 -5.53 -34.57
N LEU A 208 -40.85 -6.46 -34.13
CA LEU A 208 -41.24 -6.60 -32.73
C LEU A 208 -40.10 -7.17 -31.88
N ALA A 209 -39.34 -8.14 -32.41
CA ALA A 209 -38.14 -8.67 -31.78
C ALA A 209 -37.06 -7.59 -31.61
N GLU A 210 -36.76 -6.82 -32.66
CA GLU A 210 -35.81 -5.70 -32.62
C GLU A 210 -36.21 -4.64 -31.57
N LEU A 211 -37.50 -4.33 -31.43
CA LEU A 211 -38.00 -3.42 -30.39
C LEU A 211 -37.84 -4.00 -28.98
N GLU A 212 -38.15 -5.30 -28.77
CA GLU A 212 -37.98 -5.95 -27.48
C GLU A 212 -36.50 -6.05 -27.09
N GLU A 213 -35.61 -6.41 -28.03
CA GLU A 213 -34.15 -6.44 -27.84
C GLU A 213 -33.59 -5.05 -27.51
N THR A 214 -34.03 -4.02 -28.23
CA THR A 214 -33.61 -2.64 -27.96
C THR A 214 -34.06 -2.19 -26.57
N ALA A 215 -35.31 -2.49 -26.17
CA ALA A 215 -35.78 -2.20 -24.82
C ALA A 215 -35.02 -3.01 -23.74
N LEU A 216 -34.76 -4.31 -23.97
CA LEU A 216 -33.98 -5.16 -23.07
C LEU A 216 -32.56 -4.63 -22.86
N SER A 217 -31.86 -4.19 -23.92
CA SER A 217 -30.53 -3.61 -23.79
C SER A 217 -30.51 -2.34 -22.93
N ILE A 218 -31.52 -1.47 -23.04
CA ILE A 218 -31.66 -0.26 -22.22
C ILE A 218 -32.06 -0.59 -20.78
N ALA A 219 -32.95 -1.56 -20.56
CA ALA A 219 -33.33 -2.00 -19.20
C ALA A 219 -32.15 -2.65 -18.46
N ASN A 220 -31.29 -3.37 -19.18
CA ASN A 220 -30.08 -4.00 -18.65
C ASN A 220 -28.88 -3.02 -18.54
N ASP A 221 -28.96 -1.82 -19.12
CA ASP A 221 -27.85 -0.86 -19.12
C ASP A 221 -27.52 -0.34 -17.71
N ALA A 222 -28.51 -0.06 -16.86
CA ALA A 222 -28.24 0.40 -15.50
C ALA A 222 -27.59 -0.71 -14.63
N PRO A 223 -28.09 -1.96 -14.60
CA PRO A 223 -27.37 -3.09 -13.99
C PRO A 223 -26.02 -3.44 -14.65
N ALA A 224 -25.81 -3.09 -15.91
CA ALA A 224 -24.50 -3.21 -16.57
C ALA A 224 -23.53 -2.11 -16.13
N LEU A 225 -24.02 -0.87 -15.97
CA LEU A 225 -23.24 0.25 -15.47
C LEU A 225 -22.80 0.05 -14.02
N GLU A 226 -23.69 -0.44 -13.15
CA GLU A 226 -23.40 -0.79 -11.76
C GLU A 226 -22.30 -1.87 -11.68
N ARG A 227 -22.47 -3.00 -12.38
CA ARG A 227 -21.45 -4.07 -12.47
C ARG A 227 -20.13 -3.58 -13.10
N ALA A 228 -20.17 -2.64 -14.04
CA ALA A 228 -18.96 -2.05 -14.60
C ALA A 228 -18.26 -1.14 -13.58
N GLN A 229 -18.99 -0.40 -12.75
CA GLN A 229 -18.42 0.39 -11.65
C GLN A 229 -17.81 -0.51 -10.58
N GLU A 230 -18.48 -1.60 -10.21
CA GLU A 230 -17.92 -2.65 -9.33
C GLU A 230 -16.66 -3.27 -9.91
N TRP A 231 -16.64 -3.59 -11.20
CA TRP A 231 -15.45 -4.12 -11.90
C TRP A 231 -14.27 -3.14 -11.84
N VAL A 232 -14.49 -1.84 -12.09
CA VAL A 232 -13.42 -0.82 -11.97
C VAL A 232 -12.89 -0.79 -10.53
N ILE A 233 -13.77 -0.74 -9.52
CA ILE A 233 -13.36 -0.70 -8.10
C ILE A 233 -12.66 -2.00 -7.66
N GLY A 234 -13.05 -3.16 -8.21
CA GLY A 234 -12.43 -4.46 -7.95
C GLY A 234 -11.07 -4.64 -8.64
N LYS A 235 -10.88 -4.06 -9.82
CA LYS A 235 -9.62 -4.05 -10.59
C LYS A 235 -8.62 -2.98 -10.12
N LEU A 236 -8.99 -2.08 -9.21
CA LEU A 236 -8.09 -1.04 -8.70
C LEU A 236 -6.81 -1.66 -8.09
N PRO A 237 -5.61 -1.27 -8.55
CA PRO A 237 -4.37 -1.57 -7.86
C PRO A 237 -4.40 -1.14 -6.39
N ARG A 238 -3.70 -1.89 -5.54
CA ARG A 238 -3.49 -1.49 -4.15
C ARG A 238 -2.47 -0.37 -4.08
N PHE A 239 -2.71 0.59 -3.20
CA PHE A 239 -1.71 1.57 -2.83
C PHE A 239 -0.95 1.07 -1.61
N VAL A 240 0.38 1.12 -1.66
CA VAL A 240 1.26 0.79 -0.53
C VAL A 240 2.01 2.06 -0.17
N TYR A 241 1.63 2.71 0.93
CA TYR A 241 2.29 3.91 1.42
C TYR A 241 3.35 3.58 2.48
N VAL A 242 4.55 4.17 2.34
CA VAL A 242 5.58 4.11 3.38
C VAL A 242 6.29 5.45 3.53
N ASP A 243 6.25 5.97 4.76
CA ASP A 243 7.08 7.08 5.26
C ASP A 243 8.34 6.55 5.95
N GLU A 244 8.18 5.69 6.96
CA GLU A 244 9.29 5.04 7.66
C GLU A 244 9.14 3.52 7.60
N TYR A 245 10.16 2.82 7.10
CA TYR A 245 10.22 1.36 7.20
C TYR A 245 10.54 0.97 8.64
N PRO A 246 9.79 0.05 9.28
CA PRO A 246 10.12 -0.42 10.61
C PRO A 246 11.55 -0.95 10.69
N ALA A 247 12.24 -0.64 11.78
CA ALA A 247 13.57 -1.18 12.04
C ALA A 247 13.50 -2.70 12.00
N LEU A 248 14.34 -3.33 11.17
CA LEU A 248 14.40 -4.78 11.11
C LEU A 248 15.26 -5.25 12.29
N PRO A 249 14.70 -6.02 13.23
CA PRO A 249 15.38 -6.39 14.46
C PRO A 249 16.51 -7.37 14.16
N GLY A 250 17.72 -7.01 14.55
CA GLY A 250 18.93 -7.77 14.31
C GLY A 250 19.09 -8.97 15.24
N ARG A 251 18.22 -9.13 16.25
CA ARG A 251 18.03 -10.37 17.01
C ARG A 251 16.54 -10.61 17.26
N GLN A 252 16.06 -11.84 17.05
CA GLN A 252 14.66 -12.23 17.32
C GLN A 252 14.55 -13.60 18.00
N ASN A 253 13.57 -13.76 18.88
CA ASN A 253 13.19 -15.05 19.43
C ASN A 253 12.15 -15.72 18.51
N ILE A 254 12.48 -16.88 17.95
CA ILE A 254 11.64 -17.61 17.00
C ILE A 254 10.34 -18.11 17.65
N ALA A 255 10.41 -18.63 18.87
CA ALA A 255 9.25 -19.15 19.59
C ALA A 255 8.27 -18.03 20.00
N GLU A 256 8.79 -16.87 20.40
CA GLU A 256 7.95 -15.70 20.70
C GLU A 256 7.29 -15.14 19.43
N TYR A 257 8.04 -15.02 18.33
CA TYR A 257 7.50 -14.61 17.03
C TYR A 257 6.34 -15.53 16.60
N LEU A 258 6.56 -16.85 16.62
CA LEU A 258 5.53 -17.83 16.22
C LEU A 258 4.31 -17.81 17.13
N GLY A 259 4.51 -17.58 18.44
CA GLY A 259 3.41 -17.37 19.37
C GLY A 259 2.57 -16.15 18.99
N ARG A 260 3.21 -14.98 18.82
CA ARG A 260 2.52 -13.73 18.44
C ARG A 260 1.87 -13.79 17.06
N GLU A 261 2.48 -14.49 16.10
CA GLU A 261 1.92 -14.76 14.78
C GLU A 261 0.60 -15.53 14.89
N GLY A 262 0.56 -16.59 15.71
CA GLY A 262 -0.66 -17.38 15.95
C GLY A 262 -1.81 -16.61 16.61
N TRP A 263 -1.52 -15.52 17.34
CA TRP A 263 -2.53 -14.61 17.91
C TRP A 263 -2.84 -13.38 17.04
N GLY A 264 -2.14 -13.18 15.92
CA GLY A 264 -2.27 -11.97 15.08
C GLY A 264 -1.69 -10.70 15.73
N GLN A 265 -0.72 -10.83 16.64
CA GLN A 265 -0.17 -9.74 17.48
C GLN A 265 1.31 -9.40 17.18
N LEU A 266 1.73 -9.51 15.91
CA LEU A 266 3.07 -9.14 15.47
C LEU A 266 3.25 -7.62 15.44
N THR A 267 4.32 -7.12 16.07
CA THR A 267 4.71 -5.70 15.97
C THR A 267 5.23 -5.35 14.57
N PRO A 268 5.32 -4.07 14.18
CA PRO A 268 5.85 -3.69 12.87
C PRO A 268 7.28 -4.19 12.61
N GLU A 269 8.15 -4.22 13.63
CA GLU A 269 9.51 -4.80 13.52
C GLU A 269 9.44 -6.32 13.25
N GLN A 270 8.53 -7.02 13.93
CA GLN A 270 8.31 -8.45 13.74
C GLN A 270 7.70 -8.78 12.37
N GLN A 271 6.81 -7.93 11.86
CA GLN A 271 6.29 -8.06 10.49
C GLN A 271 7.42 -7.88 9.44
N SER A 272 8.34 -6.94 9.65
CA SER A 272 9.55 -6.80 8.80
C SER A 272 10.49 -8.01 8.92
N PHE A 273 10.59 -8.63 10.10
CA PHE A 273 11.32 -9.89 10.28
C PHE A 273 10.64 -11.08 9.57
N GLY A 274 9.31 -11.16 9.58
CA GLY A 274 8.55 -12.14 8.81
C GLY A 274 8.79 -12.01 7.30
N ARG A 275 8.81 -10.77 6.79
CA ARG A 275 9.19 -10.46 5.40
C ARG A 275 10.62 -10.91 5.06
N LEU A 276 11.59 -10.69 5.95
CA LEU A 276 12.95 -11.21 5.80
C LEU A 276 12.97 -12.73 5.65
N CYS A 277 12.22 -13.44 6.50
CA CYS A 277 12.14 -14.89 6.45
C CYS A 277 11.52 -15.37 5.13
N LYS A 278 10.50 -14.67 4.59
CA LYS A 278 9.95 -14.92 3.25
C LYS A 278 11.03 -14.78 2.16
N VAL A 279 11.72 -13.63 2.10
CA VAL A 279 12.77 -13.36 1.08
C VAL A 279 13.93 -14.34 1.18
N ALA A 280 14.31 -14.72 2.39
CA ALA A 280 15.40 -15.65 2.63
C ALA A 280 15.01 -17.13 2.40
N GLY A 281 13.73 -17.43 2.13
CA GLY A 281 13.23 -18.80 1.98
C GLY A 281 13.29 -19.63 3.26
N LEU A 282 13.05 -19.00 4.41
CA LEU A 282 13.31 -19.54 5.74
C LEU A 282 12.01 -19.80 6.52
N ASP A 283 11.63 -21.07 6.68
CA ASP A 283 10.49 -21.46 7.53
C ASP A 283 10.90 -21.50 9.01
N LEU A 284 10.42 -20.51 9.77
CA LEU A 284 10.62 -20.41 11.23
C LEU A 284 10.02 -21.60 12.00
N ARG A 285 8.92 -22.20 11.51
CA ARG A 285 8.27 -23.36 12.14
C ARG A 285 9.12 -24.62 11.94
N GLN A 286 9.72 -24.78 10.77
CA GLN A 286 10.75 -25.80 10.52
C GLN A 286 11.97 -25.60 11.44
N LEU A 287 12.48 -24.37 11.60
CA LEU A 287 13.62 -24.10 12.50
C LEU A 287 13.30 -24.42 13.97
N GLN A 288 12.07 -24.19 14.42
CA GLN A 288 11.61 -24.53 15.76
C GLN A 288 11.49 -26.05 15.95
N ALA A 289 10.85 -26.75 15.00
CA ALA A 289 10.72 -28.21 15.05
C ALA A 289 12.07 -28.96 14.94
N LEU A 290 13.08 -28.37 14.28
CA LEU A 290 14.44 -28.90 14.25
C LEU A 290 15.19 -28.67 15.58
N LEU A 291 14.95 -27.55 16.28
CA LEU A 291 15.48 -27.31 17.62
C LEU A 291 14.95 -28.34 18.63
N GLU A 292 13.65 -28.62 18.59
CA GLU A 292 12.99 -29.61 19.46
C GLU A 292 13.48 -31.05 19.20
N LYS A 293 13.84 -31.37 17.94
CA LYS A 293 14.49 -32.64 17.55
C LYS A 293 16.00 -32.65 17.80
N ASN A 294 16.58 -31.53 18.26
CA ASN A 294 18.01 -31.28 18.42
C ASN A 294 18.85 -31.49 17.14
N ASP A 295 18.26 -31.36 15.95
CA ASP A 295 18.98 -31.42 14.68
C ASP A 295 19.56 -30.03 14.34
N GLN A 296 20.63 -29.68 15.05
CA GLN A 296 21.34 -28.42 14.82
C GLN A 296 22.09 -28.42 13.46
N ALA A 297 22.32 -29.57 12.84
CA ALA A 297 23.06 -29.67 11.58
C ALA A 297 22.19 -29.17 10.41
N THR A 298 21.01 -29.75 10.22
CA THR A 298 20.05 -29.30 9.20
C THR A 298 19.60 -27.86 9.45
N ARG A 299 19.34 -27.52 10.72
CA ARG A 299 18.90 -26.18 11.14
C ARG A 299 19.90 -25.08 10.74
N ASN A 300 21.21 -25.32 10.95
CA ASN A 300 22.25 -24.40 10.51
C ASN A 300 22.45 -24.39 8.98
N GLN A 301 22.25 -25.52 8.27
CA GLN A 301 22.33 -25.53 6.80
C GLN A 301 21.23 -24.66 6.15
N LEU A 302 19.99 -24.72 6.65
CA LEU A 302 18.89 -23.86 6.20
C LEU A 302 19.23 -22.38 6.40
N VAL A 303 19.71 -22.02 7.59
CA VAL A 303 20.09 -20.66 7.95
C VAL A 303 21.27 -20.12 7.13
N ASN A 304 22.27 -20.96 6.83
CA ASN A 304 23.40 -20.61 5.96
C ASN A 304 22.98 -20.40 4.49
N ARG A 305 22.07 -21.25 3.96
CA ARG A 305 21.45 -21.07 2.64
C ARG A 305 20.66 -19.76 2.58
N ALA A 306 19.83 -19.49 3.58
CA ALA A 306 19.03 -18.28 3.68
C ALA A 306 19.90 -17.01 3.68
N GLY A 307 20.99 -16.98 4.45
CA GLY A 307 21.96 -15.87 4.44
C GLY A 307 22.67 -15.69 3.09
N SER A 308 22.92 -16.80 2.36
CA SER A 308 23.51 -16.75 1.01
C SER A 308 22.54 -16.13 -0.01
N VAL A 309 21.24 -16.43 0.06
CA VAL A 309 20.21 -15.81 -0.79
C VAL A 309 20.14 -14.30 -0.54
N VAL A 310 20.01 -13.89 0.72
CA VAL A 310 19.93 -12.47 1.12
C VAL A 310 21.23 -11.72 0.78
N THR A 311 22.39 -12.38 0.89
CA THR A 311 23.68 -11.82 0.44
C THR A 311 23.72 -11.59 -1.07
N ALA A 312 23.18 -12.52 -1.88
CA ALA A 312 23.17 -12.38 -3.33
C ALA A 312 22.33 -11.19 -3.78
N GLU A 313 21.12 -11.03 -3.22
CA GLU A 313 20.26 -9.88 -3.52
C GLU A 313 20.88 -8.57 -3.02
N ILE A 314 21.38 -8.49 -1.79
CA ILE A 314 21.97 -7.22 -1.29
C ILE A 314 23.21 -6.80 -2.11
N ARG A 315 24.02 -7.75 -2.61
CA ARG A 315 25.12 -7.46 -3.53
C ARG A 315 24.68 -7.05 -4.95
N ARG A 316 23.46 -7.42 -5.37
CA ARG A 316 22.84 -6.98 -6.63
C ARG A 316 22.54 -5.46 -6.63
N LEU A 317 22.41 -4.88 -5.43
CA LEU A 317 21.85 -3.54 -5.20
C LEU A 317 22.86 -2.57 -4.58
N TRP A 318 23.49 -2.96 -3.47
CA TRP A 318 24.42 -2.14 -2.71
C TRP A 318 25.82 -2.24 -3.30
N LYS A 319 26.06 -1.53 -4.41
CA LYS A 319 27.31 -1.63 -5.18
C LYS A 319 28.51 -0.99 -4.50
N ASP A 320 28.29 -0.06 -3.56
CA ASP A 320 29.34 0.60 -2.75
C ASP A 320 30.26 -0.42 -2.05
N ARG A 321 29.74 -1.56 -1.57
CA ARG A 321 30.52 -2.59 -0.86
C ARG A 321 29.99 -3.99 -1.07
N ALA A 322 30.91 -4.97 -1.12
CA ALA A 322 30.61 -6.39 -1.30
C ALA A 322 30.06 -7.08 -0.03
N LEU A 323 29.08 -6.46 0.63
CA LEU A 323 28.53 -6.87 1.93
C LEU A 323 28.11 -8.34 1.97
N LYS A 324 28.26 -8.97 3.14
CA LYS A 324 27.94 -10.37 3.40
C LYS A 324 26.94 -10.43 4.56
N VAL A 325 25.85 -11.15 4.38
CA VAL A 325 24.78 -11.31 5.38
C VAL A 325 24.75 -12.76 5.84
N ARG A 326 24.75 -12.95 7.15
CA ARG A 326 24.72 -14.27 7.78
C ARG A 326 23.63 -14.27 8.85
N PHE A 327 22.77 -15.29 8.79
CA PHE A 327 21.94 -15.61 9.94
C PHE A 327 22.72 -16.52 10.88
N ASN A 328 22.59 -16.27 12.18
CA ASN A 328 23.20 -17.08 13.23
C ASN A 328 22.11 -17.57 14.18
N LEU A 329 22.28 -18.77 14.76
CA LEU A 329 21.30 -19.37 15.67
C LEU A 329 21.90 -19.57 17.05
N ASP A 330 21.23 -19.00 18.06
CA ASP A 330 21.59 -19.09 19.47
C ASP A 330 20.39 -19.62 20.27
N GLY A 331 20.26 -20.94 20.35
CA GLY A 331 19.11 -21.61 20.94
C GLY A 331 17.81 -21.22 20.20
N GLN A 332 16.91 -20.51 20.88
CA GLN A 332 15.66 -19.98 20.32
C GLN A 332 15.84 -18.68 19.50
N TYR A 333 17.00 -18.04 19.58
CA TYR A 333 17.26 -16.77 18.90
C TYR A 333 17.83 -16.98 17.50
N LEU A 334 17.47 -16.07 16.60
CA LEU A 334 18.14 -15.84 15.32
C LEU A 334 18.72 -14.43 15.32
N ASP A 335 20.03 -14.31 15.09
CA ASP A 335 20.72 -13.05 14.88
C ASP A 335 20.91 -12.80 13.37
N THR A 336 20.71 -11.55 12.93
CA THR A 336 21.08 -11.09 11.58
C THR A 336 22.41 -10.35 11.66
N LEU A 337 23.46 -11.00 11.20
CA LEU A 337 24.83 -10.48 11.19
C LEU A 337 25.21 -9.98 9.79
N VAL A 338 25.95 -8.87 9.73
CA VAL A 338 26.40 -8.24 8.50
C VAL A 338 27.90 -7.94 8.60
N SER A 339 28.66 -8.35 7.59
CA SER A 339 30.11 -8.08 7.46
C SER A 339 30.45 -7.35 6.17
N ASP A 340 31.57 -6.62 6.23
CA ASP A 340 32.13 -5.84 5.13
C ASP A 340 33.51 -6.43 4.77
N PRO A 341 33.60 -7.33 3.76
CA PRO A 341 34.82 -8.09 3.48
C PRO A 341 35.94 -7.25 2.84
N ASN A 342 35.71 -5.95 2.61
CA ASN A 342 36.75 -5.01 2.20
C ASN A 342 37.56 -4.46 3.40
N ALA A 343 37.18 -4.79 4.64
CA ALA A 343 37.98 -4.53 5.82
C ALA A 343 39.16 -5.52 5.94
N ALA A 344 40.23 -5.14 6.66
CA ALA A 344 41.40 -6.00 6.87
C ALA A 344 41.11 -7.30 7.66
N TYR A 345 39.92 -7.40 8.25
CA TYR A 345 39.36 -8.59 8.89
C TYR A 345 37.86 -8.63 8.61
N GLU A 346 37.29 -9.80 8.28
CA GLU A 346 35.83 -9.98 8.17
C GLU A 346 35.20 -9.91 9.57
N VAL A 347 34.84 -8.70 10.03
CA VAL A 347 34.09 -8.51 11.27
C VAL A 347 32.59 -8.61 10.97
N GLU A 348 31.94 -9.66 11.49
CA GLU A 348 30.49 -9.80 11.52
C GLU A 348 29.96 -8.98 12.72
N VAL A 349 29.14 -7.95 12.45
CA VAL A 349 28.43 -7.14 13.46
C VAL A 349 26.93 -7.33 13.33
N ASN A 350 26.15 -7.04 14.37
CA ASN A 350 24.70 -7.14 14.31
C ASN A 350 24.11 -6.07 13.37
N LEU A 351 22.96 -6.34 12.74
CA LEU A 351 22.26 -5.36 11.89
C LEU A 351 21.96 -4.05 12.63
N GLU A 352 21.59 -4.12 13.91
CA GLU A 352 21.30 -2.95 14.77
C GLU A 352 22.56 -2.10 15.07
N GLU A 353 23.76 -2.66 14.88
CA GLU A 353 25.05 -1.97 15.05
C GLU A 353 25.52 -1.28 13.75
N ARG A 354 24.81 -1.48 12.63
CA ARG A 354 25.08 -0.81 11.35
C ARG A 354 24.58 0.64 11.36
N SER A 355 25.03 1.46 10.40
CA SER A 355 24.52 2.83 10.27
C SER A 355 23.02 2.86 9.98
N ARG A 356 22.30 3.86 10.51
CA ARG A 356 20.84 4.02 10.29
C ARG A 356 20.45 4.02 8.81
N GLY A 357 21.29 4.58 7.94
CA GLY A 357 21.10 4.51 6.48
C GLY A 357 21.14 3.08 5.94
N PHE A 358 22.09 2.26 6.40
CA PHE A 358 22.14 0.84 6.00
C PHE A 358 20.99 0.03 6.59
N GLN A 359 20.63 0.26 7.86
CA GLN A 359 19.45 -0.38 8.47
C GLN A 359 18.18 -0.05 7.67
N TRP A 360 17.96 1.25 7.35
CA TRP A 360 16.85 1.69 6.51
C TRP A 360 16.89 1.04 5.12
N PHE A 361 18.05 0.97 4.46
CA PHE A 361 18.17 0.32 3.14
C PHE A 361 17.83 -1.18 3.19
N PHE A 362 18.32 -1.87 4.22
CA PHE A 362 18.06 -3.29 4.45
C PHE A 362 16.57 -3.54 4.72
N SER A 363 15.97 -2.80 5.67
CA SER A 363 14.52 -2.84 5.93
C SER A 363 13.70 -2.53 4.67
N PHE A 364 14.04 -1.44 3.96
CA PHE A 364 13.39 -1.01 2.72
C PHE A 364 13.35 -2.16 1.72
N TYR A 365 14.51 -2.64 1.28
CA TYR A 365 14.55 -3.59 0.19
C TYR A 365 13.98 -4.95 0.58
N VAL A 366 14.28 -5.44 1.79
CA VAL A 366 13.74 -6.72 2.26
C VAL A 366 12.22 -6.68 2.34
N ALA A 367 11.63 -5.61 2.89
CA ALA A 367 10.18 -5.52 3.00
C ALA A 367 9.52 -5.35 1.62
N PHE A 368 10.09 -4.49 0.77
CA PHE A 368 9.60 -4.21 -0.57
C PHE A 368 9.66 -5.47 -1.46
N PHE A 369 10.78 -6.19 -1.49
CA PHE A 369 10.97 -7.40 -2.28
C PHE A 369 10.09 -8.56 -1.80
N ALA A 370 9.85 -8.67 -0.48
CA ALA A 370 8.88 -9.61 0.08
C ALA A 370 7.45 -9.35 -0.42
N ASP A 371 7.10 -8.08 -0.61
CA ASP A 371 5.75 -7.65 -0.97
C ASP A 371 5.54 -7.60 -2.50
N THR A 372 6.57 -7.35 -3.32
CA THR A 372 6.45 -7.27 -4.79
C THR A 372 6.76 -8.56 -5.56
N GLN A 373 7.54 -9.51 -5.05
CA GLN A 373 7.71 -10.82 -5.69
C GLN A 373 6.78 -11.87 -5.07
N GLY A 374 5.73 -12.28 -5.80
CA GLY A 374 4.75 -13.24 -5.30
C GLY A 374 4.10 -12.78 -4.00
N GLY A 375 3.73 -11.50 -3.92
CA GLY A 375 3.29 -10.83 -2.70
C GLY A 375 2.10 -9.89 -2.92
N GLN A 376 1.66 -9.22 -1.85
CA GLN A 376 0.44 -8.38 -1.90
C GLN A 376 0.61 -7.09 -2.71
N ALA A 377 1.83 -6.80 -3.20
CA ALA A 377 2.19 -5.58 -3.91
C ALA A 377 2.72 -5.81 -5.34
N GLU A 378 2.58 -7.02 -5.90
CA GLU A 378 3.10 -7.36 -7.24
C GLU A 378 2.59 -6.40 -8.34
N ASP A 379 1.29 -6.06 -8.32
CA ASP A 379 0.66 -5.05 -9.18
C ASP A 379 0.36 -3.71 -8.45
N ALA A 380 0.99 -3.43 -7.31
CA ALA A 380 0.67 -2.22 -6.53
C ALA A 380 1.23 -0.92 -7.09
N VAL A 381 0.59 0.19 -6.71
CA VAL A 381 1.13 1.55 -6.80
C VAL A 381 1.81 1.90 -5.47
N LEU A 382 3.10 2.19 -5.54
CA LEU A 382 3.98 2.37 -4.38
C LEU A 382 4.15 3.87 -4.10
N LEU A 383 3.86 4.29 -2.87
CA LEU A 383 3.83 5.69 -2.46
C LEU A 383 4.91 5.94 -1.38
N LEU A 384 6.07 6.44 -1.79
CA LEU A 384 7.25 6.54 -0.92
C LEU A 384 7.52 7.99 -0.49
N ASP A 385 7.53 8.28 0.82
CA ASP A 385 7.76 9.64 1.33
C ASP A 385 9.24 9.87 1.67
N GLU A 386 9.89 10.85 1.02
CA GLU A 386 11.33 11.18 1.13
C GLU A 386 12.27 9.93 1.19
N PRO A 387 12.11 8.92 0.30
CA PRO A 387 12.86 7.67 0.39
C PRO A 387 14.37 7.92 0.28
N GLY A 388 15.12 7.21 1.12
CA GLY A 388 16.57 7.33 1.18
C GLY A 388 17.09 8.53 1.98
N LEU A 389 16.26 9.23 2.77
CA LEU A 389 16.66 10.37 3.61
C LEU A 389 17.88 10.12 4.52
N HIS A 390 18.14 8.87 4.91
CA HIS A 390 19.27 8.46 5.75
C HIS A 390 20.47 7.91 4.98
N LEU A 391 20.39 7.84 3.64
CA LEU A 391 21.43 7.31 2.77
C LEU A 391 22.46 8.38 2.39
N HIS A 392 23.66 7.93 2.05
CA HIS A 392 24.65 8.81 1.42
C HIS A 392 24.26 9.13 -0.04
N PRO A 393 24.68 10.29 -0.60
CA PRO A 393 24.32 10.72 -1.96
C PRO A 393 24.48 9.68 -3.07
N HIS A 394 25.54 8.86 -3.02
CA HIS A 394 25.75 7.80 -4.01
C HIS A 394 24.68 6.71 -3.92
N SER A 395 24.40 6.25 -2.69
CA SER A 395 23.36 5.25 -2.40
C SER A 395 21.93 5.75 -2.68
N GLN A 396 21.71 7.07 -2.68
CA GLN A 396 20.45 7.66 -3.17
C GLN A 396 20.32 7.54 -4.70
N ALA A 397 21.39 7.85 -5.44
CA ALA A 397 21.40 7.66 -6.89
C ALA A 397 21.27 6.18 -7.30
N ASP A 398 21.91 5.26 -6.55
CA ASP A 398 21.67 3.81 -6.70
C ASP A 398 20.20 3.46 -6.42
N LEU A 399 19.62 3.92 -5.31
CA LEU A 399 18.22 3.66 -4.95
C LEU A 399 17.27 4.11 -6.07
N LEU A 400 17.48 5.29 -6.65
CA LEU A 400 16.69 5.77 -7.79
C LEU A 400 16.82 4.81 -8.99
N ALA A 401 18.04 4.45 -9.39
CA ALA A 401 18.25 3.53 -10.51
C ALA A 401 17.63 2.13 -10.26
N HIS A 402 17.56 1.69 -9.00
CA HIS A 402 16.87 0.44 -8.62
C HIS A 402 15.35 0.58 -8.65
N LEU A 403 14.78 1.71 -8.20
CA LEU A 403 13.35 1.99 -8.31
C LEU A 403 12.88 1.95 -9.77
N GLU A 404 13.67 2.52 -10.69
CA GLU A 404 13.33 2.57 -12.12
C GLU A 404 13.46 1.22 -12.83
N LYS A 405 14.47 0.43 -12.48
CA LYS A 405 14.83 -0.81 -13.19
C LYS A 405 14.14 -2.06 -12.64
N ASP A 406 14.18 -2.27 -11.32
CA ASP A 406 13.78 -3.54 -10.72
C ASP A 406 12.25 -3.64 -10.56
N PHE A 407 11.54 -2.50 -10.62
CA PHE A 407 10.07 -2.41 -10.48
C PHE A 407 9.42 -1.89 -11.76
N ALA A 408 9.74 -2.54 -12.89
CA ALA A 408 9.17 -2.26 -14.20
C ALA A 408 7.67 -2.64 -14.34
N GLY A 409 7.17 -3.52 -13.45
CA GLY A 409 5.75 -3.87 -13.38
C GLY A 409 4.91 -2.82 -12.64
N ASN A 410 5.43 -2.31 -11.52
CA ASN A 410 4.75 -1.38 -10.64
C ASN A 410 4.76 0.08 -11.15
N GLN A 411 3.95 0.92 -10.51
CA GLN A 411 4.10 2.37 -10.56
C GLN A 411 4.61 2.89 -9.21
N VAL A 412 5.64 3.72 -9.23
CA VAL A 412 6.23 4.34 -8.03
C VAL A 412 6.01 5.85 -8.08
N ILE A 413 5.33 6.39 -7.07
CA ILE A 413 5.20 7.83 -6.85
C ILE A 413 5.92 8.15 -5.56
N TYR A 414 6.89 9.06 -5.60
CA TYR A 414 7.67 9.40 -4.41
C TYR A 414 7.86 10.90 -4.27
N THR A 415 8.03 11.35 -3.03
CA THR A 415 8.35 12.74 -2.71
C THR A 415 9.86 12.87 -2.50
N THR A 416 10.49 13.98 -2.91
CA THR A 416 11.86 14.24 -2.44
C THR A 416 12.26 15.71 -2.41
N HIS A 417 13.19 16.05 -1.51
CA HIS A 417 13.99 17.27 -1.53
C HIS A 417 15.47 17.01 -1.91
N SER A 418 15.89 15.75 -2.12
CA SER A 418 17.29 15.43 -2.45
C SER A 418 17.59 15.59 -3.95
N PRO A 419 18.66 16.33 -4.33
CA PRO A 419 19.14 16.38 -5.71
C PRO A 419 19.54 15.02 -6.29
N PHE A 420 19.92 14.05 -5.45
CA PHE A 420 20.37 12.72 -5.88
C PHE A 420 19.21 11.75 -6.14
N MET A 421 17.99 12.13 -5.73
CA MET A 421 16.74 11.41 -5.99
C MET A 421 15.93 12.06 -7.14
N VAL A 422 16.54 12.93 -7.96
CA VAL A 422 15.89 13.55 -9.13
C VAL A 422 16.24 12.78 -10.41
N PRO A 423 15.26 12.31 -11.20
CA PRO A 423 15.52 11.61 -12.46
C PRO A 423 15.88 12.60 -13.57
N THR A 424 17.11 13.11 -13.57
CA THR A 424 17.59 14.15 -14.51
C THR A 424 17.51 13.75 -15.99
N HIS A 425 17.38 12.46 -16.29
CA HIS A 425 17.22 11.91 -17.64
C HIS A 425 15.74 11.71 -18.06
N ARG A 426 14.78 11.85 -17.13
CA ARG A 426 13.33 11.83 -17.38
C ARG A 426 12.65 13.00 -16.67
N LEU A 427 12.77 14.20 -17.23
CA LEU A 427 12.11 15.40 -16.68
C LEU A 427 10.58 15.37 -16.85
N ASP A 428 10.07 14.52 -17.75
CA ASP A 428 8.67 14.14 -17.89
C ASP A 428 8.10 13.38 -16.68
N ALA A 429 8.96 12.76 -15.86
CA ALA A 429 8.60 12.13 -14.59
C ALA A 429 8.60 13.11 -13.40
N VAL A 430 9.06 14.35 -13.58
CA VAL A 430 9.22 15.33 -12.49
C VAL A 430 7.96 16.17 -12.30
N ARG A 431 7.48 16.24 -11.07
CA ARG A 431 6.37 17.10 -10.62
C ARG A 431 6.87 18.09 -9.58
N THR A 432 6.23 19.25 -9.47
CA THR A 432 6.69 20.33 -8.59
C THR A 432 5.57 20.80 -7.67
N ALA A 433 5.71 20.49 -6.37
CA ALA A 433 4.73 20.78 -5.33
C ALA A 433 5.06 22.09 -4.58
N SER A 434 4.26 23.12 -4.84
CA SER A 434 4.35 24.46 -4.25
C SER A 434 3.30 24.65 -3.15
N LEU A 435 3.53 25.60 -2.24
CA LEU A 435 2.57 26.01 -1.21
C LEU A 435 2.25 27.50 -1.34
N SER A 436 0.98 27.82 -1.47
CA SER A 436 0.43 29.18 -1.47
C SER A 436 -0.38 29.43 -0.20
N GLU A 437 -0.29 30.65 0.36
CA GLU A 437 -1.06 31.05 1.55
C GLU A 437 -2.58 31.03 1.30
N THR A 438 -3.03 31.21 0.05
CA THR A 438 -4.45 31.28 -0.33
C THR A 438 -4.96 30.03 -1.03
N ALA A 439 -4.15 29.41 -1.90
CA ALA A 439 -4.54 28.21 -2.65
C ALA A 439 -4.18 26.90 -1.91
N GLY A 440 -3.33 26.94 -0.89
CA GLY A 440 -2.77 25.76 -0.24
C GLY A 440 -1.70 25.09 -1.12
N THR A 441 -1.55 23.78 -0.97
CA THR A 441 -0.64 22.93 -1.76
C THR A 441 -1.17 22.78 -3.19
N THR A 442 -0.37 23.19 -4.18
CA THR A 442 -0.63 23.00 -5.61
C THR A 442 0.54 22.27 -6.29
N VAL A 443 0.28 21.58 -7.39
CA VAL A 443 1.31 20.81 -8.12
C VAL A 443 1.29 21.17 -9.60
N SER A 444 2.48 21.37 -10.20
CA SER A 444 2.62 21.46 -11.66
C SER A 444 3.17 20.15 -12.24
N ASN A 445 2.67 19.77 -13.42
CA ASN A 445 3.19 18.67 -14.21
C ASN A 445 4.48 19.04 -14.96
N ALA A 446 4.81 20.33 -15.00
CA ALA A 446 6.08 20.83 -15.50
C ALA A 446 7.12 21.01 -14.36
N ALA A 447 8.38 21.10 -14.77
CA ALA A 447 9.53 21.38 -13.92
C ALA A 447 9.65 22.87 -13.57
N GLU A 448 8.59 23.44 -12.97
CA GLU A 448 8.41 24.89 -12.73
C GLU A 448 8.21 25.24 -11.24
N GLY A 449 8.21 26.53 -10.88
CA GLY A 449 7.96 26.99 -9.51
C GLY A 449 8.94 28.04 -8.99
N ASP A 450 8.88 28.34 -7.68
CA ASP A 450 9.83 29.26 -7.03
C ASP A 450 11.25 28.69 -7.00
N GLU A 451 12.25 29.56 -6.82
CA GLU A 451 13.66 29.15 -6.80
C GLU A 451 13.95 28.04 -5.76
N ARG A 452 13.21 28.03 -4.65
CA ARG A 452 13.37 27.06 -3.57
C ARG A 452 12.74 25.70 -3.91
N THR A 453 11.61 25.68 -4.61
CA THR A 453 10.95 24.46 -5.12
C THR A 453 11.77 23.83 -6.25
N LEU A 454 12.38 24.66 -7.09
CA LEU A 454 13.29 24.22 -8.16
C LEU A 454 14.72 23.94 -7.69
N PHE A 455 15.08 24.22 -6.44
CA PHE A 455 16.45 24.03 -5.94
C PHE A 455 16.97 22.58 -6.08
N PRO A 456 16.21 21.51 -5.71
CA PRO A 456 16.67 20.13 -5.87
C PRO A 456 16.97 19.79 -7.33
N LEU A 457 16.10 20.21 -8.26
CA LEU A 457 16.27 20.00 -9.70
C LEU A 457 17.45 20.79 -10.28
N LYS A 458 17.58 22.09 -9.93
CA LYS A 458 18.73 22.91 -10.34
C LYS A 458 20.06 22.28 -9.89
N ALA A 459 20.13 21.82 -8.65
CA ALA A 459 21.29 21.12 -8.10
C ALA A 459 21.55 19.79 -8.81
N ALA A 460 20.51 18.98 -9.06
CA ALA A 460 20.62 17.70 -9.75
C ALA A 460 21.16 17.87 -11.19
N LEU A 461 20.62 18.83 -11.94
CA LEU A 461 21.07 19.15 -13.30
C LEU A 461 22.50 19.69 -13.33
N ALA A 462 22.91 20.49 -12.33
CA ALA A 462 24.30 20.94 -12.20
C ALA A 462 25.25 19.77 -11.90
N LEU A 463 24.93 18.92 -10.92
CA LEU A 463 25.71 17.74 -10.55
C LEU A 463 25.82 16.74 -11.71
N SER A 464 24.72 16.51 -12.44
CA SER A 464 24.67 15.64 -13.62
C SER A 464 25.57 16.15 -14.76
N ARG A 465 25.61 17.47 -14.98
CA ARG A 465 26.56 18.08 -15.92
C ARG A 465 28.00 17.93 -15.46
N MET A 466 28.30 18.26 -14.20
CA MET A 466 29.66 18.12 -13.63
C MET A 466 30.18 16.68 -13.67
N ALA A 467 29.30 15.68 -13.50
CA ALA A 467 29.64 14.26 -13.63
C ALA A 467 29.88 13.81 -15.09
N SER A 468 29.36 14.54 -16.07
CA SER A 468 29.59 14.29 -17.51
C SER A 468 30.87 14.95 -18.05
N GLU A 469 31.45 15.90 -17.32
CA GLU A 469 32.71 16.53 -17.68
C GLU A 469 33.90 15.64 -17.26
N PRO A 470 34.90 15.40 -18.13
CA PRO A 470 36.04 14.55 -17.79
C PRO A 470 36.91 15.22 -16.72
N VAL A 471 36.80 14.73 -15.48
CA VAL A 471 37.61 15.18 -14.35
C VAL A 471 39.09 15.02 -14.68
N LYS A 472 39.77 16.15 -14.94
CA LYS A 472 41.23 16.20 -15.01
C LYS A 472 41.78 15.94 -13.61
N GLN A 473 42.09 14.68 -13.31
CA GLN A 473 42.88 14.34 -12.13
C GLN A 473 44.24 15.02 -12.26
N GLU A 474 44.44 16.12 -11.53
CA GLU A 474 45.77 16.71 -11.39
C GLU A 474 46.63 15.71 -10.61
N ALA A 475 47.62 15.12 -11.31
CA ALA A 475 48.39 14.02 -10.76
C ALA A 475 49.05 14.44 -9.43
N ALA A 476 48.79 13.66 -8.37
CA ALA A 476 49.27 13.96 -7.04
C ALA A 476 50.80 14.11 -7.05
N LYS A 477 51.28 15.34 -6.82
CA LYS A 477 52.71 15.65 -6.80
C LYS A 477 53.37 14.77 -5.73
N PRO A 478 54.42 14.00 -6.07
CA PRO A 478 55.01 13.07 -5.13
C PRO A 478 55.57 13.83 -3.93
N VAL A 479 55.09 13.49 -2.73
CA VAL A 479 55.60 14.04 -1.48
C VAL A 479 57.05 13.60 -1.35
N ALA A 480 57.98 14.57 -1.33
CA ALA A 480 59.40 14.28 -1.25
C ALA A 480 59.72 13.52 0.04
N ALA A 481 60.45 12.41 -0.09
CA ALA A 481 60.82 11.57 1.06
C ALA A 481 61.72 12.35 2.05
N ILE A 482 61.23 12.53 3.27
CA ILE A 482 62.05 13.02 4.39
C ILE A 482 63.00 11.89 4.81
N GLN A 483 64.26 12.25 5.04
CA GLN A 483 65.37 11.30 5.20
C GLN A 483 65.36 10.56 6.55
N GLU A 484 66.09 9.45 6.60
CA GLU A 484 66.13 8.51 7.73
C GLU A 484 66.68 9.11 9.05
N PRO A 485 66.27 8.57 10.22
CA PRO A 485 66.70 9.07 11.52
C PRO A 485 68.16 8.70 11.85
N VAL A 486 68.95 9.70 12.24
CA VAL A 486 70.35 9.53 12.68
C VAL A 486 70.43 8.92 14.09
N LYS A 487 71.35 7.97 14.29
CA LYS A 487 71.55 7.23 15.56
C LYS A 487 72.21 8.09 16.66
N PRO A 488 71.86 7.89 17.94
CA PRO A 488 72.44 8.64 19.07
C PRO A 488 73.77 8.04 19.58
N ALA A 489 74.69 8.91 20.02
CA ALA A 489 75.94 8.57 20.73
C ALA A 489 76.39 9.79 21.60
N PRO A 490 77.30 9.67 22.59
CA PRO A 490 76.85 9.46 23.97
C PRO A 490 77.34 10.52 24.98
N VAL A 491 76.82 10.42 26.21
CA VAL A 491 77.01 11.35 27.33
C VAL A 491 78.48 11.44 27.82
N LYS A 492 78.91 12.65 28.21
CA LYS A 492 80.00 12.87 29.18
C LYS A 492 79.49 13.69 30.37
N ALA A 493 80.00 13.39 31.57
CA ALA A 493 79.62 14.07 32.81
C ALA A 493 80.85 14.33 33.69
N VAL A 494 80.90 15.48 34.39
CA VAL A 494 81.74 15.72 35.57
C VAL A 494 80.98 16.56 36.60
N LYS A 495 81.30 16.29 37.87
CA LYS A 495 80.79 16.80 39.16
C LYS A 495 81.13 18.32 39.35
N SER A 496 80.69 19.07 40.37
CA SER A 496 80.62 18.73 41.82
C SER A 496 79.89 19.76 42.71
N ALA A 497 79.38 19.28 43.87
CA ALA A 497 79.14 20.02 45.14
C ALA A 497 78.01 21.10 45.17
N LYS A 498 77.34 21.40 46.29
CA LYS A 498 77.38 20.85 47.68
C LYS A 498 76.01 21.03 48.41
N SER A 499 75.88 20.32 49.54
CA SER A 499 74.94 20.43 50.70
C SER A 499 74.33 21.82 51.03
N ALA A 500 73.17 21.96 51.71
CA ALA A 500 72.11 21.02 52.17
C ALA A 500 70.89 21.78 52.79
N GLU A 501 69.93 21.03 53.36
CA GLU A 501 68.99 21.40 54.45
C GLU A 501 67.58 21.97 54.09
N THR A 502 66.60 21.69 54.95
CA THR A 502 65.14 21.94 54.84
C THR A 502 64.58 22.25 56.23
N PRO A 503 63.56 23.14 56.40
CA PRO A 503 62.16 22.69 56.36
C PRO A 503 61.09 23.74 55.91
N LYS A 504 59.83 23.30 55.91
CA LYS A 504 58.54 24.05 55.76
C LYS A 504 58.25 24.98 56.97
N PRO A 505 57.21 25.89 56.98
CA PRO A 505 55.98 25.92 56.16
C PRO A 505 55.54 27.31 55.58
N GLU A 506 54.28 27.38 55.15
CA GLU A 506 53.48 28.48 54.54
C GLU A 506 53.08 29.58 55.57
N PRO A 507 52.25 30.65 55.28
CA PRO A 507 51.53 31.03 54.02
C PRO A 507 51.51 32.55 53.65
N VAL A 508 51.25 32.90 52.37
CA VAL A 508 50.87 34.28 51.94
C VAL A 508 49.90 34.31 50.73
N LYS A 509 48.92 35.23 50.79
CA LYS A 509 48.22 35.92 49.68
C LYS A 509 48.12 37.42 50.07
N PRO A 510 47.88 38.40 49.16
CA PRO A 510 47.63 38.32 47.71
C PRO A 510 48.74 39.12 46.92
N GLU A 511 48.61 39.96 45.87
CA GLU A 511 47.49 40.51 45.06
C GLU A 511 47.95 41.01 43.65
N LEU A 512 47.11 41.86 43.03
CA LEU A 512 47.08 42.49 41.70
C LEU A 512 48.34 43.25 41.17
N ALA A 513 48.54 43.14 39.84
CA ALA A 513 48.76 44.28 38.94
C ALA A 513 48.33 43.97 37.48
N LYS A 514 47.96 44.99 36.70
CA LYS A 514 47.32 44.91 35.36
C LYS A 514 48.32 44.91 34.18
N PRO A 515 47.86 44.63 32.94
CA PRO A 515 47.98 45.66 31.90
C PRO A 515 46.63 45.98 31.19
N VAL A 516 46.67 46.79 30.12
CA VAL A 516 45.53 47.58 29.60
C VAL A 516 45.19 47.29 28.13
N VAL A 517 43.89 47.05 27.88
CA VAL A 517 42.98 47.53 26.80
C VAL A 517 43.63 48.21 25.57
N VAL A 518 43.25 47.85 24.33
CA VAL A 518 42.26 48.55 23.45
C VAL A 518 42.14 47.78 22.13
N GLU A 519 41.02 47.63 21.40
CA GLU A 519 39.56 47.56 21.68
C GLU A 519 38.87 46.92 20.44
N SER A 520 37.57 46.58 20.50
CA SER A 520 36.71 46.29 19.33
C SER A 520 35.22 46.44 19.68
N ALA A 521 34.38 46.78 18.69
CA ALA A 521 33.04 47.34 18.90
C ALA A 521 31.92 46.33 19.25
N LYS A 522 30.82 46.86 19.82
CA LYS A 522 29.68 46.12 20.40
C LYS A 522 28.55 45.80 19.40
N PRO A 523 27.77 44.73 19.65
CA PRO A 523 26.32 44.68 19.46
C PRO A 523 25.56 44.92 20.78
N VAL A 524 24.21 45.01 20.72
CA VAL A 524 23.32 45.38 21.84
C VAL A 524 22.48 44.19 22.33
N GLU A 525 21.82 44.34 23.48
CA GLU A 525 21.27 43.34 24.40
C GLU A 525 20.11 42.46 23.88
N ALA A 526 19.98 41.29 24.52
CA ALA A 526 18.75 40.50 24.63
C ALA A 526 18.64 39.89 26.04
N VAL A 527 17.41 39.76 26.55
CA VAL A 527 17.11 39.40 27.96
C VAL A 527 16.95 37.88 28.12
N PRO A 528 17.48 37.23 29.18
CA PRO A 528 17.35 35.79 29.39
C PRO A 528 15.99 35.37 29.96
N VAL A 529 15.50 34.20 29.54
CA VAL A 529 14.36 33.48 30.13
C VAL A 529 14.88 32.20 30.80
N ALA A 530 14.30 31.82 31.94
CA ALA A 530 14.84 30.76 32.81
C ALA A 530 14.53 29.33 32.34
N VAL A 531 15.39 28.39 32.73
CA VAL A 531 15.29 26.94 32.46
C VAL A 531 14.57 26.22 33.60
N ALA A 532 13.70 25.27 33.28
CA ALA A 532 13.02 24.39 34.25
C ALA A 532 13.58 22.96 34.24
N ALA A 533 13.43 22.25 35.37
CA ALA A 533 14.04 20.95 35.67
C ALA A 533 12.97 19.84 35.90
N PRO A 534 13.33 18.54 35.97
CA PRO A 534 12.39 17.43 35.76
C PRO A 534 11.58 17.00 36.99
N ALA A 535 10.56 16.15 36.75
CA ALA A 535 9.58 15.70 37.74
C ALA A 535 9.87 14.32 38.38
N PRO A 536 9.48 14.09 39.65
CA PRO A 536 9.46 12.79 40.32
C PRO A 536 8.06 12.16 40.44
N ALA A 537 7.95 10.98 41.05
CA ALA A 537 6.75 10.13 41.10
C ALA A 537 5.80 10.34 42.31
N MET A 538 4.73 9.54 42.36
CA MET A 538 3.52 9.69 43.19
C MET A 538 3.66 9.28 44.68
N PRO A 539 2.74 9.78 45.54
CA PRO A 539 2.23 9.08 46.73
C PRO A 539 0.70 8.89 46.72
N GLU A 540 0.17 8.10 47.66
CA GLU A 540 -1.26 7.77 47.82
C GLU A 540 -1.86 8.30 49.16
N ALA A 541 -3.19 8.43 49.20
CA ALA A 541 -4.09 8.40 50.37
C ALA A 541 -3.92 9.38 51.56
N ALA A 542 -4.97 10.20 51.80
CA ALA A 542 -5.30 10.75 53.12
C ALA A 542 -6.83 10.99 53.27
N LYS A 543 -7.37 10.87 54.51
CA LYS A 543 -8.79 11.10 54.86
C LYS A 543 -8.97 12.37 55.70
N ALA A 544 -10.01 13.17 55.42
CA ALA A 544 -10.75 14.06 56.36
C ALA A 544 -11.78 14.91 55.57
N ALA A 545 -12.93 15.38 56.09
CA ALA A 545 -13.74 14.98 57.25
C ALA A 545 -15.18 15.58 57.08
N ALA A 546 -16.11 15.27 57.99
CA ALA A 546 -17.50 15.80 58.07
C ALA A 546 -17.52 17.26 58.63
N PRO A 547 -18.67 17.98 58.90
CA PRO A 547 -20.02 17.48 59.24
C PRO A 547 -21.27 18.29 58.81
N ALA A 548 -22.46 17.68 59.00
CA ALA A 548 -23.69 18.33 59.53
C ALA A 548 -24.73 17.25 59.98
N LYS A 549 -25.73 17.61 60.79
CA LYS A 549 -26.81 16.73 61.32
C LYS A 549 -28.17 17.43 61.29
N THR A 550 -29.26 16.65 61.18
CA THR A 550 -30.58 16.75 61.87
C THR A 550 -31.38 15.49 61.47
N ASP A 551 -31.79 14.58 62.37
CA ASP A 551 -33.02 14.62 63.23
C ASP A 551 -34.33 14.32 62.46
N ALA A 552 -35.30 13.51 62.93
CA ALA A 552 -35.33 12.60 64.10
C ALA A 552 -36.51 11.58 64.04
N ALA A 553 -36.47 10.59 64.96
CA ALA A 553 -37.59 9.86 65.60
C ALA A 553 -38.42 8.77 64.84
N LYS A 554 -38.80 7.76 65.64
CA LYS A 554 -39.84 6.71 65.46
C LYS A 554 -41.26 7.30 65.71
N PRO A 555 -42.42 6.63 65.48
CA PRO A 555 -42.66 5.16 65.51
C PRO A 555 -43.66 4.64 64.41
N GLU A 556 -44.26 3.44 64.39
CA GLU A 556 -44.06 2.20 65.19
C GLU A 556 -44.15 0.87 64.37
N ALA A 557 -45.36 0.32 64.12
CA ALA A 557 -45.55 -1.10 63.79
C ALA A 557 -46.75 -1.42 62.86
N VAL A 558 -46.62 -2.49 62.05
CA VAL A 558 -47.55 -3.64 61.87
C VAL A 558 -46.90 -4.66 60.89
N GLU A 559 -47.08 -5.95 61.16
CA GLU A 559 -46.61 -7.12 60.38
C GLU A 559 -47.63 -7.56 59.28
N PRO A 560 -47.41 -8.62 58.44
CA PRO A 560 -46.26 -9.54 58.32
C PRO A 560 -45.75 -9.76 56.87
N VAL A 561 -44.82 -10.74 56.68
CA VAL A 561 -44.86 -11.86 55.68
C VAL A 561 -43.45 -12.27 55.15
N VAL A 562 -42.99 -13.43 55.63
CA VAL A 562 -42.15 -14.46 54.95
C VAL A 562 -40.70 -14.10 54.51
N THR A 563 -39.81 -14.32 55.47
CA THR A 563 -38.49 -15.01 55.42
C THR A 563 -38.26 -16.07 54.33
N ALA A 564 -37.04 -16.49 53.95
CA ALA A 564 -35.66 -16.03 54.20
C ALA A 564 -34.66 -16.88 53.34
N ALA A 565 -33.35 -16.61 53.46
CA ALA A 565 -32.27 -17.37 52.84
C ALA A 565 -31.69 -18.49 53.76
N MET A 566 -30.66 -19.21 53.25
CA MET A 566 -29.89 -20.27 53.93
C MET A 566 -29.13 -19.76 55.19
N PRO A 567 -28.65 -20.63 56.12
CA PRO A 567 -27.30 -21.21 55.96
C PRO A 567 -27.00 -22.60 56.63
N GLU A 568 -25.73 -23.01 56.48
CA GLU A 568 -24.95 -24.23 56.75
C GLU A 568 -25.12 -25.13 58.02
N SER A 569 -24.79 -26.42 57.86
CA SER A 569 -23.92 -27.26 58.74
C SER A 569 -23.77 -28.72 58.20
N GLY A 570 -22.75 -29.55 58.52
CA GLY A 570 -21.43 -29.28 59.14
C GLY A 570 -20.70 -30.53 59.75
N LYS A 571 -19.38 -30.68 59.49
CA LYS A 571 -18.39 -31.57 60.20
C LYS A 571 -18.44 -33.12 59.92
N PRO A 572 -17.38 -33.94 60.23
CA PRO A 572 -16.58 -34.58 59.14
C PRO A 572 -16.08 -36.06 59.35
N LEU A 573 -15.18 -36.53 58.46
CA LEU A 573 -14.05 -37.52 58.62
C LEU A 573 -14.06 -38.89 57.87
N ILE A 574 -13.05 -39.05 56.99
CA ILE A 574 -12.12 -40.21 56.79
C ILE A 574 -12.62 -41.56 56.20
N ALA A 575 -12.14 -41.86 54.97
CA ALA A 575 -11.67 -43.16 54.38
C ALA A 575 -12.60 -44.41 54.33
N GLU A 576 -12.47 -45.41 53.43
CA GLU A 576 -11.58 -45.63 52.26
C GLU A 576 -12.22 -46.66 51.27
N SER A 577 -11.55 -46.92 50.14
CA SER A 577 -11.55 -48.22 49.40
C SER A 577 -12.67 -48.60 48.38
N THR A 578 -12.41 -48.29 47.12
CA THR A 578 -12.52 -49.15 45.91
C THR A 578 -13.85 -49.68 45.31
N LYS A 579 -13.80 -49.72 43.96
CA LYS A 579 -14.46 -50.65 42.99
C LYS A 579 -15.91 -50.35 42.53
N PRO A 580 -16.29 -50.82 41.31
CA PRO A 580 -17.04 -49.98 40.37
C PRO A 580 -18.42 -50.54 39.98
N VAL A 581 -19.21 -49.71 39.30
CA VAL A 581 -20.42 -50.11 38.58
C VAL A 581 -20.44 -49.44 37.20
N GLU A 582 -20.66 -50.25 36.16
CA GLU A 582 -20.84 -49.88 34.74
C GLU A 582 -22.24 -49.24 34.54
N PRO A 583 -22.61 -48.65 33.37
CA PRO A 583 -23.15 -49.53 32.32
C PRO A 583 -23.10 -49.02 30.85
N VAL A 584 -23.44 -49.95 29.95
CA VAL A 584 -23.83 -49.78 28.53
C VAL A 584 -22.74 -49.38 27.55
N ALA A 585 -22.40 -50.32 26.65
CA ALA A 585 -21.50 -50.12 25.51
C ALA A 585 -22.26 -49.96 24.18
N ALA A 586 -21.65 -49.24 23.23
CA ALA A 586 -21.92 -49.38 21.80
C ALA A 586 -20.67 -49.00 20.98
N ALA A 587 -20.05 -49.98 20.32
CA ALA A 587 -18.91 -49.83 19.41
C ALA A 587 -18.76 -51.14 18.58
N PRO A 588 -17.98 -51.18 17.49
CA PRO A 588 -17.34 -50.08 16.74
C PRO A 588 -17.81 -50.01 15.27
N VAL A 589 -17.25 -49.09 14.48
CA VAL A 589 -17.15 -49.24 13.01
C VAL A 589 -15.67 -49.22 12.65
N ALA A 590 -15.26 -50.09 11.73
CA ALA A 590 -13.86 -50.50 11.56
C ALA A 590 -13.05 -49.62 10.58
N VAL A 591 -11.73 -49.64 10.78
CA VAL A 591 -10.75 -49.15 9.81
C VAL A 591 -10.74 -50.04 8.57
N ALA A 592 -10.80 -49.42 7.38
CA ALA A 592 -10.46 -50.05 6.10
C ALA A 592 -9.17 -49.42 5.57
N ALA A 593 -8.32 -50.20 4.89
CA ALA A 593 -6.97 -49.77 4.52
C ALA A 593 -6.60 -50.13 3.07
N MET A 594 -6.05 -49.14 2.35
CA MET A 594 -5.39 -49.26 1.03
C MET A 594 -6.36 -49.67 -0.12
N PRO A 595 -6.01 -49.55 -1.44
CA PRO A 595 -4.70 -49.55 -2.08
C PRO A 595 -4.11 -48.17 -2.40
N ALA A 596 -2.88 -48.16 -2.91
CA ALA A 596 -2.32 -47.07 -3.71
C ALA A 596 -2.40 -47.46 -5.20
N GLU A 597 -2.59 -46.49 -6.10
CA GLU A 597 -2.54 -46.70 -7.54
C GLU A 597 -1.42 -45.87 -8.21
N THR A 598 -0.86 -46.43 -9.27
CA THR A 598 0.27 -45.90 -10.06
C THR A 598 -0.14 -44.82 -11.05
N PRO A 599 0.80 -43.99 -11.54
CA PRO A 599 0.49 -42.89 -12.46
C PRO A 599 0.00 -43.40 -13.83
N VAL A 600 -1.02 -42.74 -14.37
CA VAL A 600 -1.50 -42.98 -15.74
C VAL A 600 -0.61 -42.26 -16.75
N THR A 601 0.11 -43.02 -17.56
CA THR A 601 0.74 -42.51 -18.79
C THR A 601 -0.33 -42.30 -19.85
N GLN A 602 -0.42 -41.08 -20.40
CA GLN A 602 -1.04 -40.85 -21.71
C GLN A 602 0.03 -40.42 -22.71
N SER A 603 0.40 -41.35 -23.58
CA SER A 603 1.12 -41.04 -24.82
C SER A 603 0.10 -40.63 -25.88
N VAL A 604 0.35 -39.51 -26.57
CA VAL A 604 -0.30 -39.19 -27.85
C VAL A 604 0.81 -39.14 -28.90
N GLU A 605 0.58 -39.80 -30.03
CA GLU A 605 1.57 -39.97 -31.09
C GLU A 605 1.58 -38.76 -32.04
N GLU A 606 2.75 -38.14 -32.24
CA GLU A 606 3.02 -37.33 -33.43
C GLU A 606 3.84 -38.17 -34.44
N PRO A 607 3.41 -38.27 -35.71
CA PRO A 607 4.09 -39.11 -36.70
C PRO A 607 5.31 -38.41 -37.31
N VAL A 608 6.50 -38.96 -37.08
CA VAL A 608 7.72 -38.57 -37.80
C VAL A 608 7.68 -39.10 -39.23
N ALA A 609 7.59 -38.21 -40.22
CA ALA A 609 7.78 -38.52 -41.63
C ALA A 609 9.06 -37.84 -42.15
N ALA A 610 10.04 -38.62 -42.61
CA ALA A 610 11.32 -38.13 -43.10
C ALA A 610 11.62 -38.66 -44.52
N ILE A 611 11.83 -37.75 -45.48
CA ILE A 611 12.23 -38.05 -46.87
C ILE A 611 13.14 -36.92 -47.40
N GLY A 612 14.30 -37.27 -48.00
CA GLY A 612 15.12 -36.41 -48.89
C GLY A 612 15.85 -35.24 -48.20
N GLN A 613 17.18 -35.16 -48.03
CA GLN A 613 18.34 -35.48 -48.89
C GLN A 613 18.44 -34.73 -50.23
N GLN A 614 19.66 -34.27 -50.51
CA GLN A 614 20.17 -33.52 -51.68
C GLN A 614 19.68 -32.05 -51.75
N ALA A 615 20.47 -30.98 -51.70
CA ALA A 615 21.88 -30.65 -52.03
C ALA A 615 22.09 -30.07 -53.45
N GLU A 616 22.38 -28.76 -53.52
CA GLU A 616 23.18 -28.15 -54.59
C GLU A 616 23.78 -26.79 -54.15
N GLN A 617 25.09 -26.61 -54.35
CA GLN A 617 25.74 -25.34 -54.67
C GLN A 617 26.07 -25.39 -56.16
N PRO A 618 25.90 -24.31 -56.94
CA PRO A 618 26.98 -23.34 -57.16
C PRO A 618 26.44 -21.88 -57.27
N ALA A 619 27.15 -20.81 -57.61
CA ALA A 619 28.57 -20.51 -57.93
C ALA A 619 28.92 -19.16 -57.23
N GLU A 620 30.13 -18.85 -56.75
CA GLU A 620 31.39 -18.53 -57.45
C GLU A 620 31.36 -17.26 -58.34
N VAL A 621 32.49 -16.50 -58.34
CA VAL A 621 32.82 -15.30 -59.14
C VAL A 621 32.12 -14.00 -58.69
N ALA A 622 32.82 -12.90 -58.33
CA ALA A 622 34.27 -12.60 -58.30
C ALA A 622 34.64 -11.77 -57.05
#